data_AF-A0A348PCE8-F1
#
_entry.id   AF-A0A348PCE8-F1
#
_cell.length_a   1.000
_cell.length_b   1.000
_cell.length_c   1.000
_cell.angle_alpha   90.00
_cell.angle_beta   90.00
_cell.angle_gamma   90.00
#
_symmetry.space_group_name_H-M   'P 1'
#
loop_
_entity.id
_entity.type
_entity.pdbx_description
1 polymer ?
#
loop_
_entity_poly.entity_id
_entity_poly.type
_entity_poly.pdbx_seq_one_letter_code
_entity_poly.pdbx_strand_id
1 'polypeptide(L)'
;MHQMQETPDDRESPTPQHRTKVSPVAIGLTFAMVIFAVVIGLTGPRLRERQGTTQQDLPIGDLATIAAMHEMRATTDIADGRDREAALAKLPELMREALGARATSVPDLSTVGWSADDARNVELAPGVLGTMVLYKNHETNGILSVIMLPDDGRPVRFDGFGRAIPIAPGDEWLQLLAADESGHARTAYALSDGRVLWLVIGNGQSAIARVAKLLK
;
A
#
# COMPACT_ATOMS: atom_id res chain seq x y z
N MET A 1 72.65 -52.70 -62.22
CA MET A 1 71.85 -51.57 -62.74
C MET A 1 71.07 -50.98 -61.57
N HIS A 2 71.50 -49.81 -61.11
CA HIS A 2 70.80 -48.96 -60.14
C HIS A 2 69.81 -48.07 -60.89
N GLN A 3 68.61 -47.88 -60.33
CA GLN A 3 68.15 -46.56 -59.89
C GLN A 3 66.88 -46.71 -59.05
N MET A 4 67.00 -46.31 -57.78
CA MET A 4 65.90 -45.83 -56.95
C MET A 4 65.33 -44.57 -57.60
N GLN A 5 64.01 -44.42 -57.60
CA GLN A 5 63.35 -43.18 -57.97
C GLN A 5 62.58 -42.65 -56.76
N GLU A 6 62.86 -41.38 -56.48
CA GLU A 6 62.44 -40.58 -55.32
C GLU A 6 60.92 -40.34 -55.26
N THR A 7 60.45 -40.13 -54.02
CA THR A 7 59.14 -39.63 -53.61
C THR A 7 58.83 -38.23 -54.15
N PRO A 8 57.54 -37.82 -54.14
CA PRO A 8 57.15 -36.66 -53.33
C PRO A 8 55.86 -36.95 -52.54
N ASP A 9 55.85 -36.85 -51.22
CA ASP A 9 55.81 -35.65 -50.37
C ASP A 9 54.43 -34.98 -50.26
N ASP A 10 54.07 -34.73 -49.01
CA ASP A 10 52.77 -34.41 -48.43
C ASP A 10 52.14 -33.12 -48.96
N ARG A 11 50.79 -33.10 -49.08
CA ARG A 11 49.97 -31.91 -48.76
C ARG A 11 48.58 -32.29 -48.24
N GLU A 12 48.48 -32.61 -46.96
CA GLU A 12 47.25 -32.31 -46.22
C GLU A 12 47.04 -30.78 -46.24
N SER A 13 45.88 -30.36 -46.73
CA SER A 13 45.46 -28.95 -46.69
C SER A 13 45.03 -28.63 -45.25
N PRO A 14 45.65 -27.68 -44.54
CA PRO A 14 45.15 -27.30 -43.22
C PRO A 14 43.82 -26.54 -43.41
N THR A 15 42.76 -27.08 -42.82
CA THR A 15 41.52 -26.35 -42.58
C THR A 15 41.85 -25.07 -41.80
N PRO A 16 41.37 -23.89 -42.21
CA PRO A 16 41.60 -22.68 -41.45
C PRO A 16 40.85 -22.79 -40.13
N GLN A 17 41.57 -23.06 -39.04
CA GLN A 17 41.08 -22.85 -37.69
C GLN A 17 40.81 -21.36 -37.52
N HIS A 18 39.56 -20.96 -37.68
CA HIS A 18 39.10 -19.63 -37.31
C HIS A 18 39.18 -19.52 -35.78
N ARG A 19 40.38 -19.22 -35.25
CA ARG A 19 40.54 -18.73 -33.89
C ARG A 19 39.87 -17.36 -33.85
N THR A 20 38.62 -17.34 -33.40
CA THR A 20 37.93 -16.12 -33.00
C THR A 20 38.77 -15.45 -31.92
N LYS A 21 39.54 -14.43 -32.31
CA LYS A 21 40.30 -13.59 -31.38
C LYS A 21 39.27 -12.76 -30.62
N VAL A 22 38.83 -13.26 -29.47
CA VAL A 22 37.95 -12.51 -28.58
C VAL A 22 38.74 -11.30 -28.09
N SER A 23 38.28 -10.10 -28.45
CA SER A 23 38.93 -8.85 -28.06
C SER A 23 38.97 -8.74 -26.53
N PRO A 24 40.12 -8.47 -25.90
CA PRO A 24 40.22 -8.23 -24.46
C PRO A 24 39.27 -7.13 -23.98
N VAL A 25 38.98 -6.17 -24.86
CA VAL A 25 38.04 -5.07 -24.61
C VAL A 25 36.60 -5.58 -24.48
N ALA A 26 36.20 -6.56 -25.30
CA ALA A 26 34.86 -7.15 -25.22
C ALA A 26 34.68 -7.94 -23.92
N ILE A 27 35.73 -8.66 -23.48
CA ILE A 27 35.74 -9.37 -22.21
C ILE A 27 35.61 -8.37 -21.05
N GLY A 28 36.40 -7.30 -21.06
CA GLY A 28 36.35 -6.24 -20.04
C GLY A 28 34.97 -5.57 -19.94
N LEU A 29 34.35 -5.26 -21.08
CA LEU A 29 33.00 -4.67 -21.10
C LEU A 29 31.94 -5.61 -20.52
N THR A 30 32.06 -6.91 -20.83
CA THR A 30 31.12 -7.93 -20.33
C THR A 30 31.24 -8.07 -18.82
N PHE A 31 32.46 -8.13 -18.30
CA PHE A 31 32.70 -8.13 -16.85
C PHE A 31 32.20 -6.87 -16.17
N ALA A 32 32.44 -5.68 -16.76
CA ALA A 32 31.95 -4.42 -16.22
C ALA A 32 30.42 -4.39 -16.17
N MET A 33 29.75 -4.90 -17.20
CA MET A 33 28.29 -4.97 -17.25
C MET A 33 27.71 -5.96 -16.22
N VAL A 34 28.35 -7.12 -16.04
CA VAL A 34 27.96 -8.09 -15.00
C VAL A 34 28.17 -7.49 -13.60
N ILE A 35 29.31 -6.84 -13.35
CA ILE A 35 29.59 -6.17 -12.07
C ILE A 35 28.58 -5.07 -11.84
N PHE A 36 28.29 -4.23 -12.84
CA PHE A 36 27.29 -3.17 -12.73
C PHE A 36 25.88 -3.73 -12.43
N ALA A 37 25.48 -4.81 -13.09
CA ALA A 37 24.21 -5.49 -12.81
C ALA A 37 24.16 -6.11 -11.41
N VAL A 38 25.27 -6.70 -10.94
CA VAL A 38 25.41 -7.25 -9.58
C VAL A 38 25.37 -6.12 -8.55
N VAL A 39 26.06 -5.02 -8.80
CA VAL A 39 26.03 -3.83 -7.95
C VAL A 39 24.62 -3.26 -7.89
N ILE A 40 23.93 -3.04 -9.02
CA ILE A 40 22.53 -2.59 -9.00
C ILE A 40 21.60 -3.62 -8.32
N GLY A 41 21.83 -4.92 -8.47
CA GLY A 41 21.08 -5.95 -7.74
C GLY A 41 21.31 -5.89 -6.22
N LEU A 42 22.51 -5.48 -5.78
CA LEU A 42 22.88 -5.36 -4.37
C LEU A 42 22.53 -4.01 -3.74
N THR A 43 22.71 -2.91 -4.48
CA THR A 43 22.64 -1.51 -4.01
C THR A 43 21.52 -0.70 -4.66
N GLY A 44 20.85 -1.22 -5.68
CA GLY A 44 19.64 -0.62 -6.23
C GLY A 44 18.54 -0.54 -5.16
N PRO A 45 17.60 0.40 -5.30
CA PRO A 45 16.51 0.57 -4.34
C PRO A 45 15.76 -0.75 -4.21
N ARG A 46 15.87 -1.37 -3.04
CA ARG A 46 15.18 -2.62 -2.74
C ARG A 46 13.68 -2.34 -2.73
N LEU A 47 12.99 -2.71 -3.79
CA LEU A 47 11.54 -2.85 -3.76
C LEU A 47 11.23 -3.91 -2.69
N ARG A 48 10.76 -3.47 -1.52
CA ARG A 48 10.49 -4.22 -0.28
C ARG A 48 11.70 -4.43 0.63
N GLU A 49 11.80 -3.56 1.64
CA GLU A 49 12.23 -3.99 2.97
C GLU A 49 11.18 -4.95 3.55
N ARG A 50 11.21 -6.21 3.11
CA ARG A 50 10.48 -7.32 3.75
C ARG A 50 11.45 -8.11 4.62
N GLN A 51 11.73 -7.60 5.81
CA GLN A 51 12.28 -8.42 6.88
C GLN A 51 11.12 -8.90 7.76
N GLY A 52 10.87 -10.21 7.76
CA GLY A 52 10.25 -10.92 8.89
C GLY A 52 8.72 -10.87 8.98
N THR A 53 8.02 -11.51 8.05
CA THR A 53 6.82 -12.35 8.23
C THR A 53 6.19 -12.57 6.86
N THR A 54 5.47 -13.67 6.65
CA THR A 54 4.50 -13.81 5.56
C THR A 54 3.41 -12.74 5.74
N GLN A 55 3.74 -11.50 5.41
CA GLN A 55 2.84 -10.36 5.48
C GLN A 55 1.77 -10.55 4.40
N GLN A 56 0.59 -10.96 4.85
CA GLN A 56 -0.60 -11.12 4.03
C GLN A 56 -1.02 -9.74 3.52
N ASP A 57 -1.17 -9.63 2.20
CA ASP A 57 -1.71 -8.43 1.55
C ASP A 57 -3.11 -8.16 2.11
N LEU A 58 -3.42 -6.89 2.39
CA LEU A 58 -4.70 -6.47 2.97
C LEU A 58 -5.55 -5.82 1.88
N PRO A 59 -6.62 -6.49 1.40
CA PRO A 59 -7.48 -5.90 0.39
C PRO A 59 -8.17 -4.66 0.95
N ILE A 60 -7.98 -3.51 0.30
CA ILE A 60 -8.51 -2.25 0.80
C ILE A 60 -10.06 -2.23 0.85
N GLY A 61 -10.71 -2.98 -0.05
CA GLY A 61 -12.16 -3.19 -0.01
C GLY A 61 -12.62 -3.95 1.23
N ASP A 62 -11.84 -4.91 1.72
CA ASP A 62 -12.16 -5.67 2.94
C ASP A 62 -11.98 -4.79 4.17
N LEU A 63 -10.88 -4.02 4.22
CA LEU A 63 -10.65 -3.03 5.27
C LEU A 63 -11.78 -1.99 5.32
N ALA A 64 -12.21 -1.48 4.17
CA ALA A 64 -13.34 -0.56 4.04
C ALA A 64 -14.67 -1.16 4.52
N THR A 65 -14.92 -2.41 4.16
CA THR A 65 -16.14 -3.14 4.58
C THR A 65 -16.16 -3.32 6.10
N ILE A 66 -15.04 -3.74 6.70
CA ILE A 66 -14.92 -3.93 8.15
C ILE A 66 -15.00 -2.58 8.89
N ALA A 67 -14.37 -1.53 8.36
CA ALA A 67 -14.47 -0.18 8.90
C ALA A 67 -15.92 0.31 8.92
N ALA A 68 -16.68 0.08 7.85
CA ALA A 68 -18.10 0.42 7.79
C ALA A 68 -18.95 -0.34 8.83
N MET A 69 -18.59 -1.60 9.14
CA MET A 69 -19.24 -2.35 10.23
C MET A 69 -18.92 -1.74 11.60
N HIS A 70 -17.69 -1.29 11.82
CA HIS A 70 -17.31 -0.60 13.06
C HIS A 70 -17.99 0.76 13.20
N GLU A 71 -18.12 1.52 12.11
CA GLU A 71 -18.89 2.77 12.10
C GLU A 71 -20.34 2.50 12.54
N MET A 72 -21.02 1.50 11.96
CA MET A 72 -22.37 1.12 12.37
C MET A 72 -22.48 0.84 13.86
N ARG A 73 -21.61 -0.03 14.37
CA ARG A 73 -21.60 -0.40 15.79
C ARG A 73 -21.36 0.83 16.67
N ALA A 74 -20.44 1.70 16.27
CA ALA A 74 -20.17 2.91 17.01
C ALA A 74 -21.37 3.86 17.03
N THR A 75 -22.09 4.02 15.91
CA THR A 75 -23.32 4.82 15.88
C THR A 75 -24.40 4.26 16.81
N THR A 76 -24.54 2.94 16.89
CA THR A 76 -25.46 2.28 17.83
C THR A 76 -25.02 2.49 19.28
N ASP A 77 -23.76 2.25 19.62
CA ASP A 77 -23.23 2.46 20.98
C ASP A 77 -23.42 3.92 21.46
N ILE A 78 -23.29 4.87 20.54
CA ILE A 78 -23.48 6.30 20.80
C ILE A 78 -24.95 6.59 21.09
N ALA A 79 -25.88 5.96 20.37
CA ALA A 79 -27.31 6.05 20.64
C ALA A 79 -27.67 5.44 22.00
N ASP A 80 -26.96 4.40 22.42
CA ASP A 80 -27.13 3.72 23.71
C ASP A 80 -26.46 4.44 24.90
N GLY A 81 -25.92 5.64 24.69
CA GLY A 81 -25.48 6.54 25.76
C GLY A 81 -24.02 6.38 26.19
N ARG A 82 -23.14 5.90 25.31
CA ARG A 82 -21.68 5.95 25.55
C ARG A 82 -21.20 7.40 25.78
N ASP A 83 -20.31 7.57 26.76
CA ASP A 83 -19.68 8.87 27.03
C ASP A 83 -18.65 9.22 25.94
N ARG A 84 -19.05 10.18 25.11
CA ARG A 84 -18.31 10.69 23.95
C ARG A 84 -17.15 11.60 24.33
N GLU A 85 -17.38 12.46 25.32
CA GLU A 85 -16.41 13.46 25.73
C GLU A 85 -15.19 12.79 26.35
N ALA A 86 -15.42 11.76 27.17
CA ALA A 86 -14.35 10.93 27.72
C ALA A 86 -13.57 10.14 26.66
N ALA A 87 -14.19 9.78 25.53
CA ALA A 87 -13.54 9.08 24.43
C ALA A 87 -12.62 10.00 23.62
N LEU A 88 -13.10 11.19 23.28
CA LEU A 88 -12.31 12.21 22.57
C LEU A 88 -11.11 12.69 23.40
N ALA A 89 -11.26 12.79 24.72
CA ALA A 89 -10.15 13.14 25.61
C ALA A 89 -8.98 12.12 25.57
N LYS A 90 -9.25 10.86 25.21
CA LYS A 90 -8.26 9.77 25.12
C LYS A 90 -7.69 9.58 23.71
N LEU A 91 -8.07 10.44 22.77
CA LEU A 91 -7.70 10.30 21.37
C LEU A 91 -6.17 10.24 21.14
N PRO A 92 -5.33 11.05 21.80
CA PRO A 92 -3.87 10.93 21.65
C PRO A 92 -3.33 9.56 22.08
N GLU A 93 -3.86 8.98 23.15
CA GLU A 93 -3.48 7.65 23.63
C GLU A 93 -3.93 6.56 22.65
N LEU A 94 -5.16 6.66 22.14
CA LEU A 94 -5.71 5.73 21.14
C LEU A 94 -4.86 5.73 19.87
N MET A 95 -4.53 6.92 19.35
CA MET A 95 -3.65 7.06 18.19
C MET A 95 -2.27 6.46 18.42
N ARG A 96 -1.69 6.69 19.60
CA ARG A 96 -0.36 6.15 19.94
C ARG A 96 -0.37 4.63 20.01
N GLU A 97 -1.46 4.04 20.49
CA GLU A 97 -1.63 2.58 20.53
C GLU A 97 -1.72 1.98 19.10
N ALA A 98 -2.49 2.58 18.20
CA ALA A 98 -2.67 2.06 16.84
C ALA A 98 -1.51 2.40 15.87
N LEU A 99 -0.99 3.62 15.95
CA LEU A 99 -0.03 4.18 14.97
C LEU A 99 1.41 4.23 15.51
N GLY A 100 1.61 4.09 16.82
CA GLY A 100 2.92 4.22 17.46
C GLY A 100 3.52 5.60 17.23
N ALA A 101 4.79 5.63 16.78
CA ALA A 101 5.50 6.87 16.45
C ALA A 101 4.96 7.61 15.21
N ARG A 102 3.98 7.03 14.50
CA ARG A 102 3.31 7.67 13.36
C ARG A 102 2.12 8.53 13.78
N ALA A 103 1.71 8.49 15.04
CA ALA A 103 0.67 9.35 15.58
C ALA A 103 1.12 10.83 15.51
N THR A 104 0.58 11.57 14.54
CA THR A 104 0.86 13.01 14.36
C THR A 104 -0.27 13.84 14.91
N SER A 105 -1.42 13.82 14.25
CA SER A 105 -2.61 14.59 14.62
C SER A 105 -3.84 14.02 13.94
N VAL A 106 -4.99 14.18 14.59
CA VAL A 106 -6.29 13.90 13.96
C VAL A 106 -6.66 15.04 13.01
N PRO A 107 -7.26 14.73 11.85
CA PRO A 107 -7.68 15.73 10.88
C PRO A 107 -8.78 16.61 11.46
N ASP A 108 -8.58 17.92 11.47
CA ASP A 108 -9.62 18.87 11.84
C ASP A 108 -10.55 19.10 10.63
N LEU A 109 -11.80 18.65 10.75
CA LEU A 109 -12.82 18.77 9.72
C LEU A 109 -13.84 19.89 10.03
N SER A 110 -13.59 20.72 11.06
CA SER A 110 -14.49 21.80 11.47
C SER A 110 -14.74 22.81 10.35
N THR A 111 -13.72 23.09 9.53
CA THR A 111 -13.79 24.01 8.38
C THR A 111 -14.76 23.55 7.28
N VAL A 112 -15.10 22.26 7.23
CA VAL A 112 -16.06 21.67 6.29
C VAL A 112 -17.36 21.23 6.97
N GLY A 113 -17.60 21.72 8.20
CA GLY A 113 -18.84 21.54 8.94
C GLY A 113 -18.96 20.21 9.69
N TRP A 114 -17.83 19.55 9.98
CA TRP A 114 -17.80 18.27 10.69
C TRP A 114 -17.08 18.43 12.02
N SER A 115 -17.69 17.97 13.10
CA SER A 115 -17.12 17.94 14.45
C SER A 115 -16.86 16.50 14.86
N ALA A 116 -15.73 16.24 15.53
CA ALA A 116 -15.48 14.94 16.13
C ALA A 116 -16.51 14.69 17.23
N ASP A 117 -17.17 13.53 17.20
CA ASP A 117 -18.22 13.12 18.15
C ASP A 117 -17.78 11.92 19.00
N ASP A 118 -16.92 11.03 18.49
CA ASP A 118 -16.41 9.87 19.24
C ASP A 118 -15.06 9.39 18.68
N ALA A 119 -14.29 8.67 19.49
CA ALA A 119 -13.03 8.07 19.09
C ALA A 119 -12.79 6.70 19.73
N ARG A 120 -12.24 5.76 18.95
CA ARG A 120 -11.91 4.41 19.44
C ARG A 120 -10.89 3.71 18.55
N ASN A 121 -10.20 2.73 19.12
CA ASN A 121 -9.41 1.80 18.34
C ASN A 121 -10.28 0.65 17.83
N VAL A 122 -10.06 0.29 16.57
CA VAL A 122 -10.80 -0.76 15.86
C VAL A 122 -9.81 -1.67 15.15
N GLU A 123 -10.06 -2.97 15.22
CA GLU A 123 -9.28 -3.97 14.48
C GLU A 123 -9.95 -4.20 13.12
N LEU A 124 -9.23 -3.90 12.04
CA LEU A 124 -9.73 -4.05 10.66
C LEU A 124 -9.29 -5.34 9.98
N ALA A 125 -8.28 -6.01 10.53
CA ALA A 125 -7.83 -7.34 10.17
C ALA A 125 -7.03 -7.89 11.35
N PRO A 126 -6.78 -9.21 11.43
CA PRO A 126 -6.01 -9.78 12.54
C PRO A 126 -4.66 -9.08 12.75
N GLY A 127 -4.49 -8.45 13.91
CA GLY A 127 -3.31 -7.67 14.28
C GLY A 127 -3.18 -6.31 13.58
N VAL A 128 -4.23 -5.81 12.93
CA VAL A 128 -4.27 -4.51 12.24
C VAL A 128 -5.22 -3.58 12.99
N LEU A 129 -4.65 -2.84 13.93
CA LEU A 129 -5.35 -1.85 14.72
C LEU A 129 -5.32 -0.48 14.01
N GLY A 130 -6.47 0.18 13.94
CA GLY A 130 -6.58 1.57 13.49
C GLY A 130 -7.34 2.41 14.50
N THR A 131 -7.10 3.71 14.49
CA THR A 131 -7.87 4.66 15.30
C THR A 131 -8.99 5.23 14.44
N MET A 132 -10.23 4.94 14.81
CA MET A 132 -11.43 5.49 14.20
C MET A 132 -11.89 6.71 14.98
N VAL A 133 -12.14 7.81 14.27
CA VAL A 133 -12.80 9.00 14.77
C VAL A 133 -14.11 9.16 14.02
N LEU A 134 -15.21 9.21 14.76
CA LEU A 134 -16.52 9.52 14.19
C LEU A 134 -16.72 11.03 14.19
N TYR A 135 -17.23 11.53 13.08
CA TYR A 135 -17.58 12.91 12.87
C TYR A 135 -19.08 13.02 12.63
N LYS A 136 -19.65 14.10 13.16
CA LYS A 136 -21.03 14.48 12.95
C LYS A 136 -21.09 15.83 12.26
N ASN A 137 -21.99 15.96 11.30
CA ASN A 137 -22.37 17.25 10.76
C ASN A 137 -23.68 17.69 11.42
N HIS A 138 -23.63 18.76 12.21
CA HIS A 138 -24.79 19.22 12.98
C HIS A 138 -25.90 19.83 12.10
N GLU A 139 -25.58 20.32 10.89
CA GLU A 139 -26.55 20.93 9.98
C GLU A 139 -27.34 19.88 9.21
N THR A 140 -26.66 18.84 8.73
CA THR A 140 -27.26 17.78 7.90
C THR A 140 -27.61 16.52 8.70
N ASN A 141 -27.22 16.47 9.97
CA ASN A 141 -27.21 15.26 10.80
C ASN A 141 -26.45 14.08 10.14
N GLY A 142 -25.51 14.38 9.25
CA GLY A 142 -24.67 13.40 8.58
C GLY A 142 -23.64 12.79 9.52
N ILE A 143 -23.26 11.54 9.24
CA ILE A 143 -22.20 10.81 9.93
C ILE A 143 -21.12 10.45 8.93
N LEU A 144 -19.87 10.55 9.38
CA LEU A 144 -18.68 10.19 8.65
C LEU A 144 -17.67 9.62 9.65
N SER A 145 -16.93 8.58 9.29
CA SER A 145 -15.81 8.09 10.08
C SER A 145 -14.50 8.27 9.32
N VAL A 146 -13.45 8.64 10.05
CA VAL A 146 -12.07 8.62 9.57
C VAL A 146 -11.29 7.63 10.39
N ILE A 147 -10.73 6.63 9.72
CA ILE A 147 -9.91 5.59 10.32
C ILE A 147 -8.48 5.79 9.86
N MET A 148 -7.56 5.88 10.83
CA MET A 148 -6.13 6.00 10.62
C MET A 148 -5.46 4.67 10.93
N LEU A 149 -4.73 4.12 9.95
CA LEU A 149 -4.03 2.84 10.06
C LEU A 149 -2.55 3.03 9.75
N PRO A 150 -1.64 2.23 10.33
CA PRO A 150 -0.26 2.22 9.89
C PRO A 150 -0.17 1.75 8.43
N ASP A 151 0.45 2.57 7.59
CA ASP A 151 0.71 2.22 6.19
C ASP A 151 2.06 1.54 6.05
N ASP A 152 2.08 0.25 6.37
CA ASP A 152 3.27 -0.59 6.21
C ASP A 152 3.37 -1.17 4.78
N GLY A 153 2.73 -0.54 3.78
CA GLY A 153 2.70 -1.01 2.39
C GLY A 153 1.93 -2.34 2.21
N ARG A 154 1.07 -2.66 3.17
CA ARG A 154 0.19 -3.85 3.19
C ARG A 154 -1.14 -3.65 2.45
N PRO A 155 -1.75 -2.46 2.42
CA PRO A 155 -2.98 -2.24 1.68
C PRO A 155 -2.78 -2.46 0.18
N VAL A 156 -3.65 -3.27 -0.42
CA VAL A 156 -3.64 -3.55 -1.86
C VAL A 156 -5.04 -3.41 -2.44
N ARG A 157 -5.10 -3.10 -3.73
CA ARG A 157 -6.28 -3.31 -4.57
C ARG A 157 -6.01 -4.46 -5.54
N PHE A 158 -7.04 -5.18 -5.95
CA PHE A 158 -6.88 -6.20 -6.99
C PHE A 158 -7.24 -5.61 -8.35
N ASP A 159 -6.46 -5.96 -9.38
CA ASP A 159 -6.86 -5.68 -10.76
C ASP A 159 -7.88 -6.72 -11.28
N GLY A 160 -8.36 -6.52 -12.52
CA GLY A 160 -9.31 -7.45 -13.16
C GLY A 160 -8.78 -8.87 -13.37
N PHE A 161 -7.50 -9.13 -13.10
CA PHE A 161 -6.87 -10.45 -13.16
C PHE A 161 -6.58 -11.02 -11.77
N GLY A 162 -7.03 -10.36 -10.70
CA GLY A 162 -6.81 -10.79 -9.32
C GLY A 162 -5.39 -10.55 -8.80
N ARG A 163 -4.58 -9.73 -9.48
CA ARG A 163 -3.23 -9.39 -9.02
C ARG A 163 -3.30 -8.27 -7.98
N ALA A 164 -2.61 -8.46 -6.87
CA ALA A 164 -2.47 -7.44 -5.83
C ALA A 164 -1.60 -6.28 -6.34
N ILE A 165 -2.18 -5.09 -6.40
CA ILE A 165 -1.52 -3.82 -6.68
C ILE A 165 -1.46 -3.05 -5.37
N PRO A 166 -0.27 -2.78 -4.82
CA PRO A 166 -0.12 -1.93 -3.64
C PRO A 166 -0.70 -0.54 -3.88
N ILE A 167 -1.22 0.06 -2.82
CA ILE A 167 -1.57 1.47 -2.81
C ILE A 167 -0.28 2.26 -2.57
N ALA A 168 0.14 3.06 -3.55
CA ALA A 168 1.34 3.87 -3.39
C ALA A 168 1.04 5.14 -2.55
N PRO A 169 2.05 5.78 -1.95
CA PRO A 169 1.87 7.09 -1.34
C PRO A 169 1.32 8.10 -2.35
N GLY A 170 0.25 8.79 -1.97
CA GLY A 170 -0.51 9.70 -2.82
C GLY A 170 -1.60 9.03 -3.67
N ASP A 171 -1.66 7.69 -3.71
CA ASP A 171 -2.75 7.01 -4.40
C ASP A 171 -4.06 7.17 -3.64
N GLU A 172 -5.11 7.42 -4.42
CA GLU A 172 -6.48 7.50 -3.96
C GLU A 172 -7.24 6.26 -4.39
N TRP A 173 -8.14 5.82 -3.52
CA TRP A 173 -9.06 4.74 -3.81
C TRP A 173 -10.47 5.12 -3.37
N LEU A 174 -11.47 4.80 -4.19
CA LEU A 174 -12.86 5.12 -3.92
C LEU A 174 -13.73 3.92 -4.30
N GLN A 175 -14.62 3.50 -3.41
CA GLN A 175 -15.57 2.42 -3.66
C GLN A 175 -16.93 2.72 -3.03
N LEU A 176 -18.00 2.41 -3.76
CA LEU A 176 -19.34 2.32 -3.17
C LEU A 176 -19.43 0.99 -2.41
N LEU A 177 -19.70 1.07 -1.11
CA LEU A 177 -19.94 -0.11 -0.28
C LEU A 177 -21.40 -0.56 -0.41
N ALA A 178 -21.64 -1.83 -0.07
CA ALA A 178 -23.00 -2.33 0.03
C ALA A 178 -23.83 -1.47 0.99
N ALA A 179 -25.11 -1.31 0.67
CA ALA A 179 -26.03 -0.57 1.53
C ALA A 179 -26.12 -1.24 2.91
N ASP A 180 -26.27 -0.41 3.95
CA ASP A 180 -26.53 -0.91 5.28
C ASP A 180 -27.94 -1.51 5.42
N GLU A 181 -28.26 -2.06 6.59
CA GLU A 181 -29.59 -2.61 6.89
C GLU A 181 -30.72 -1.57 6.77
N SER A 182 -30.38 -0.28 6.78
CA SER A 182 -31.30 0.84 6.58
C SER A 182 -31.40 1.28 5.11
N GLY A 183 -30.72 0.60 4.19
CA GLY A 183 -30.73 0.89 2.75
C GLY A 183 -29.85 2.06 2.32
N HIS A 184 -29.02 2.62 3.21
CA HIS A 184 -28.16 3.75 2.88
C HIS A 184 -26.85 3.25 2.24
N ALA A 185 -26.60 3.68 1.01
CA ALA A 185 -25.35 3.40 0.33
C ALA A 185 -24.21 4.22 0.95
N ARG A 186 -23.16 3.54 1.39
CA ARG A 186 -21.94 4.17 1.91
C ARG A 186 -20.89 4.25 0.83
N THR A 187 -20.05 5.27 0.93
CA THR A 187 -18.87 5.39 0.09
C THR A 187 -17.65 5.27 1.00
N ALA A 188 -16.65 4.53 0.53
CA ALA A 188 -15.35 4.44 1.16
C ALA A 188 -14.32 5.16 0.28
N TYR A 189 -13.51 6.00 0.90
CA TYR A 189 -12.36 6.63 0.28
C TYR A 189 -11.12 6.27 1.07
N ALA A 190 -10.01 6.04 0.40
CA ALA A 190 -8.74 5.86 1.06
C ALA A 190 -7.64 6.68 0.39
N LEU A 191 -6.70 7.14 1.22
CA LEU A 191 -5.50 7.87 0.82
C LEU A 191 -4.32 7.33 1.64
N SER A 192 -3.26 6.93 0.95
CA SER A 192 -1.98 6.60 1.56
C SER A 192 -1.09 7.85 1.56
N ASP A 193 -0.50 8.22 2.69
CA ASP A 193 0.60 9.21 2.72
C ASP A 193 1.99 8.55 2.85
N GLY A 194 2.04 7.20 2.79
CA GLY A 194 3.23 6.37 2.99
C GLY A 194 3.63 6.14 4.45
N ARG A 195 2.92 6.75 5.41
CA ARG A 195 3.05 6.47 6.85
C ARG A 195 1.73 6.02 7.44
N VAL A 196 0.64 6.69 7.09
CA VAL A 196 -0.72 6.44 7.53
C VAL A 196 -1.60 6.20 6.32
N LEU A 197 -2.40 5.14 6.39
CA LEU A 197 -3.51 4.92 5.49
C LEU A 197 -4.73 5.58 6.14
N TRP A 198 -5.24 6.59 5.47
CA TRP A 198 -6.47 7.28 5.82
C TRP A 198 -7.62 6.58 5.12
N LEU A 199 -8.59 6.08 5.87
CA LEU A 199 -9.79 5.45 5.35
C LEU A 199 -11.00 6.24 5.84
N VAL A 200 -11.77 6.80 4.92
CA VAL A 200 -12.95 7.62 5.19
C VAL A 200 -14.19 6.86 4.75
N ILE A 201 -15.12 6.65 5.67
CA ILE A 201 -16.43 6.05 5.37
C ILE A 201 -17.49 7.12 5.62
N GLY A 202 -18.47 7.24 4.73
CA GLY A 202 -19.57 8.16 4.95
C GLY A 202 -20.70 8.02 3.96
N ASN A 203 -21.80 8.71 4.29
CA ASN A 203 -23.00 8.76 3.45
C ASN A 203 -22.84 9.84 2.37
N GLY A 204 -22.60 9.40 1.14
CA GLY A 204 -22.59 10.25 -0.04
C GLY A 204 -21.21 10.77 -0.46
N GLN A 205 -20.96 10.69 -1.77
CA GLN A 205 -19.70 11.04 -2.39
C GLN A 205 -19.31 12.52 -2.21
N SER A 206 -20.27 13.44 -2.11
CA SER A 206 -20.01 14.86 -1.91
C SER A 206 -19.41 15.20 -0.56
N ALA A 207 -19.77 14.47 0.50
CA ALA A 207 -19.19 14.66 1.83
C ALA A 207 -17.72 14.21 1.83
N ILE A 208 -17.48 13.03 1.29
CA ILE A 208 -16.14 12.45 1.14
C ILE A 208 -15.23 13.35 0.31
N ALA A 209 -15.70 13.89 -0.81
CA ALA A 209 -14.89 14.76 -1.65
C ALA A 209 -14.42 16.04 -0.94
N ARG A 210 -15.19 16.55 0.05
CA ARG A 210 -14.77 17.69 0.87
C ARG A 210 -13.70 17.30 1.88
N VAL A 211 -13.89 16.15 2.56
CA VAL A 211 -12.93 15.62 3.54
C VAL A 211 -11.62 15.21 2.87
N ALA A 212 -11.68 14.53 1.72
CA ALA A 212 -10.52 14.09 0.95
C ALA A 212 -9.56 15.24 0.58
N LYS A 213 -10.08 16.47 0.37
CA LYS A 213 -9.25 17.65 0.11
C LYS A 213 -8.45 18.13 1.32
N LEU A 214 -8.92 17.84 2.53
CA LEU A 214 -8.26 18.24 3.78
C LEU A 214 -7.21 17.22 4.25
N LEU A 215 -7.28 15.99 3.73
CA LEU A 215 -6.33 14.92 4.05
C LEU A 215 -5.07 14.94 3.17
N LYS A 216 -5.02 15.82 2.15
CA LYS A 216 -3.88 16.02 1.25
C LYS A 216 -3.03 17.20 1.72
#